data_AF-A0A4Q4XIK3-F1
#
_entry.id   AF-A0A4Q4XIK3-F1
#
_cell.length_a   1.000
_cell.length_b   1.000
_cell.length_c   1.000
_cell.angle_alpha   90.00
_cell.angle_beta   90.00
_cell.angle_gamma   90.00
#
_symmetry.space_group_name_H-M   'P 1'
#
loop_
_entity.id
_entity.type
_entity.pdbx_description
1 polymer ?
#
loop_
_entity_poly.entity_id
_entity_poly.type
_entity_poly.pdbx_seq_one_letter_code
_entity_poly.pdbx_strand_id
1 'polypeptide(L)'
;MAARAIITIACDDPDLGTVGCVFIGMAEVSSCMVDVTPGQHVRKGEELGFFQCGGSTYCLFFEPGVVDAFVVRPPFSHDTPPVRVNGALARAR
;
A
#
# COMPACT_ATOMS: atom_id res chain seq x y z
N MET A 1 -11.10 3.03 -18.85
CA MET A 1 -9.69 2.54 -18.81
C MET A 1 -9.23 2.61 -17.35
N ALA A 2 -8.59 1.57 -16.80
CA ALA A 2 -8.10 1.59 -15.41
C ALA A 2 -6.64 2.07 -15.36
N ALA A 3 -6.36 3.12 -14.59
CA ALA A 3 -5.03 3.64 -14.31
C ALA A 3 -4.35 2.80 -13.23
N ARG A 4 -3.03 2.61 -13.35
CA ARG A 4 -2.21 1.92 -12.35
C ARG A 4 -0.95 2.73 -12.08
N ALA A 5 -0.55 2.81 -10.83
CA ALA A 5 0.73 3.36 -10.42
C ALA A 5 1.47 2.32 -9.58
N ILE A 6 2.77 2.17 -9.84
CA ILE A 6 3.65 1.30 -9.06
C ILE A 6 4.72 2.20 -8.45
N ILE A 7 4.86 2.12 -7.13
CA ILE A 7 5.88 2.85 -6.37
C ILE A 7 6.68 1.81 -5.60
N THR A 8 8.00 1.84 -5.71
CA THR A 8 8.90 1.02 -4.91
C THR A 8 9.65 1.91 -3.94
N ILE A 9 9.66 1.52 -2.67
CA ILE A 9 10.33 2.25 -1.61
C ILE A 9 11.44 1.33 -1.08
N ALA A 10 12.68 1.73 -1.28
CA ALA A 10 13.81 1.13 -0.58
C ALA A 10 13.80 1.68 0.85
N CYS A 11 13.48 0.83 1.83
CA CYS A 11 13.38 1.24 3.22
C CYS A 11 14.77 1.44 3.83
N ASP A 12 14.91 2.43 4.71
CA ASP A 12 16.13 2.64 5.49
C ASP A 12 16.40 1.48 6.47
N ASP A 13 15.33 0.77 6.87
CA ASP A 13 15.40 -0.44 7.68
C ASP A 13 15.70 -1.66 6.78
N PRO A 14 16.88 -2.29 6.92
CA PRO A 14 17.28 -3.41 6.08
C PRO A 14 16.40 -4.65 6.29
N ASP A 15 15.71 -4.78 7.43
CA ASP A 15 14.81 -5.92 7.70
C ASP A 15 13.51 -5.82 6.88
N LEU A 16 13.17 -4.63 6.38
CA LEU A 16 12.04 -4.40 5.47
C LEU A 16 12.42 -4.52 3.99
N GLY A 17 13.69 -4.24 3.65
CA GLY A 17 14.16 -4.25 2.27
C GLY A 17 13.38 -3.28 1.37
N THR A 18 12.90 -3.77 0.22
CA THR A 18 12.05 -3.00 -0.68
C THR A 18 10.57 -3.30 -0.48
N VAL A 19 9.77 -2.24 -0.27
CA VAL A 19 8.30 -2.34 -0.27
C VAL A 19 7.74 -1.87 -1.62
N GLY A 20 6.92 -2.71 -2.25
CA GLY A 20 6.21 -2.36 -3.48
C GLY A 20 4.77 -1.95 -3.19
N CYS A 21 4.33 -0.83 -3.74
CA CYS A 21 2.98 -0.31 -3.63
C CYS A 21 2.34 -0.26 -5.02
N VAL A 22 1.24 -0.98 -5.23
CA VAL A 22 0.48 -0.96 -6.48
C VAL A 22 -0.88 -0.33 -6.23
N PHE A 23 -1.11 0.83 -6.83
CA PHE A 23 -2.36 1.58 -6.76
C PHE A 23 -3.17 1.36 -8.04
N ILE A 24 -4.44 0.98 -7.89
CA ILE A 24 -5.31 0.59 -9.00
C ILE A 24 -6.59 1.44 -8.93
N GLY A 25 -6.79 2.30 -9.93
CA GLY A 25 -8.02 3.08 -10.08
C GLY A 25 -9.09 2.33 -10.89
N MET A 26 -10.36 2.69 -10.69
CA MET A 26 -11.52 2.09 -11.38
C MET A 26 -11.80 2.74 -12.74
N ALA A 27 -12.21 1.91 -13.71
CA ALA A 27 -12.21 2.21 -15.14
C ALA A 27 -13.01 3.44 -15.61
N GLU A 28 -13.95 3.96 -14.83
CA GLU A 28 -14.87 5.05 -15.23
C GLU A 28 -14.43 6.43 -14.71
N VAL A 29 -13.59 6.48 -13.67
CA VAL A 29 -13.15 7.74 -13.04
C VAL A 29 -11.66 7.71 -12.64
N SER A 30 -10.89 6.86 -13.33
CA SER A 30 -9.57 6.41 -12.90
C SER A 30 -8.47 7.46 -13.06
N SER A 31 -8.00 8.01 -11.95
CA SER A 31 -6.66 8.60 -11.90
C SER A 31 -5.97 8.18 -10.61
N CYS A 32 -4.77 7.62 -10.77
CA CYS A 32 -3.79 7.52 -9.70
C CYS A 32 -2.90 8.75 -9.88
N MET A 33 -3.06 9.75 -9.03
CA MET A 33 -2.14 10.89 -8.98
C MET A 33 -0.95 10.48 -8.13
N VAL A 34 0.26 10.60 -8.66
CA VAL A 34 1.50 10.26 -7.97
C VAL A 34 2.22 11.57 -7.69
N ASP A 35 2.40 11.89 -6.41
CA ASP A 35 3.02 13.17 -5.98
C ASP A 35 4.49 13.00 -5.60
N VAL A 36 4.99 11.77 -5.54
CA VAL A 36 6.39 11.46 -5.28
C VAL A 36 7.20 11.28 -6.56
N THR A 37 8.50 11.53 -6.45
CA THR A 37 9.45 11.38 -7.57
C THR A 37 10.54 10.35 -7.28
N PRO A 38 11.11 9.68 -8.29
CA PRO A 38 12.22 8.75 -8.08
C PRO A 38 13.40 9.42 -7.36
N GLY A 39 13.90 8.77 -6.31
CA GLY A 39 14.98 9.29 -5.47
C GLY A 39 14.53 10.21 -4.32
N GLN A 40 13.24 10.56 -4.24
CA GLN A 40 12.69 11.27 -3.09
C GLN A 40 12.71 10.35 -1.86
N HIS A 41 13.26 10.87 -0.75
CA HIS A 41 13.14 10.24 0.56
C HIS A 41 11.80 10.62 1.17
N VAL A 42 11.07 9.64 1.70
CA VAL A 42 9.74 9.82 2.29
C VAL A 42 9.71 9.21 3.69
N ARG A 43 8.92 9.81 4.59
CA ARG A 43 8.73 9.31 5.94
C ARG A 43 7.54 8.37 6.02
N LYS A 44 7.52 7.50 7.03
CA LYS A 44 6.34 6.66 7.31
C LYS A 44 5.12 7.55 7.57
N GLY A 45 4.06 7.31 6.79
CA GLY A 45 2.81 8.08 6.84
C GLY A 45 2.82 9.35 5.99
N GLU A 46 3.90 9.62 5.25
CA GLU A 46 3.93 10.68 4.24
C GLU A 46 3.10 10.29 3.01
N GLU A 47 2.49 11.27 2.37
CA GLU A 47 1.64 11.08 1.22
C GLU A 47 2.45 10.66 -0.02
N LEU A 48 2.00 9.61 -0.70
CA LEU A 48 2.60 9.15 -1.97
C LEU A 48 1.83 9.67 -3.20
N GLY A 49 0.60 10.16 -2.96
CA GLY A 49 -0.37 10.51 -3.97
C GLY A 49 -1.78 10.12 -3.54
N PHE A 50 -2.73 10.24 -4.46
CA PHE A 50 -4.15 10.08 -4.17
C PHE A 50 -4.94 9.56 -5.38
N PHE A 51 -6.15 9.08 -5.09
CA PHE A 51 -7.15 8.78 -6.12
C PHE A 51 -8.11 9.95 -6.22
N GLN A 52 -8.36 10.48 -7.42
CA GLN A 52 -9.29 11.61 -7.56
C GLN A 52 -10.74 11.22 -7.26
N CYS A 53 -11.10 9.94 -7.40
CA CYS A 53 -12.46 9.44 -7.25
C CYS A 53 -12.49 8.08 -6.52
N GLY A 54 -13.61 7.81 -5.84
CA GLY A 54 -13.81 6.60 -5.04
C GLY A 54 -13.86 5.31 -5.87
N GLY A 55 -13.76 4.16 -5.20
CA GLY A 55 -13.77 2.83 -5.82
C GLY A 55 -12.38 2.27 -6.16
N SER A 56 -11.31 2.97 -5.82
CA SER A 56 -9.94 2.49 -5.99
C SER A 56 -9.54 1.42 -4.99
N THR A 57 -8.45 0.71 -5.31
CA THR A 57 -7.81 -0.26 -4.41
C THR A 57 -6.29 -0.16 -4.48
N TYR A 58 -5.61 -0.79 -3.54
CA TYR A 58 -4.16 -0.90 -3.53
C TYR A 58 -3.70 -2.27 -3.02
N CYS A 59 -2.48 -2.65 -3.40
CA CYS A 59 -1.81 -3.85 -2.90
C CYS A 59 -0.39 -3.50 -2.47
N LEU A 60 0.03 -4.03 -1.32
CA LEU A 60 1.40 -3.92 -0.82
C LEU A 60 2.14 -5.24 -1.03
N PHE A 61 3.38 -5.14 -1.48
CA PHE A 61 4.29 -6.25 -1.72
C PHE A 61 5.46 -6.10 -0.76
N PHE A 62 5.78 -7.19 -0.06
CA PHE A 62 6.91 -7.29 0.86
C PHE A 62 7.84 -8.38 0.35
N GLU A 63 9.15 -8.21 0.59
CA GLU A 63 10.13 -9.24 0.26
C GLU A 63 9.86 -10.56 1.04
N PRO A 64 10.27 -11.72 0.49
CA PRO A 64 10.08 -13.00 1.15
C PRO A 64 10.66 -13.00 2.57
N GLY A 65 9.83 -13.38 3.55
CA GLY A 65 10.24 -13.50 4.94
C GLY A 65 10.13 -12.21 5.77
N VAL A 66 9.84 -11.05 5.16
CA VAL A 66 9.66 -9.79 5.90
C VAL A 66 8.44 -9.86 6.83
N VAL A 67 7.32 -10.41 6.36
CA VAL A 67 6.10 -10.52 7.16
C VAL A 67 6.12 -11.76 8.04
N ASP A 68 6.14 -11.55 9.36
CA ASP A 68 6.03 -12.60 10.38
C ASP A 68 4.57 -13.06 10.54
N ALA A 69 3.66 -12.08 10.72
CA ALA A 69 2.24 -12.34 10.90
C ALA A 69 1.36 -11.15 10.46
N PHE A 70 0.21 -11.43 9.86
CA PHE A 70 -0.83 -10.44 9.60
C PHE A 70 -1.76 -10.25 10.80
N VAL A 71 -2.17 -9.00 11.04
CA VAL A 71 -3.11 -8.66 12.13
C VAL A 71 -4.51 -9.21 11.83
N VAL A 72 -4.96 -9.07 10.59
CA VAL A 72 -6.22 -9.66 10.11
C VAL A 72 -5.92 -11.08 9.61
N ARG A 73 -6.65 -12.07 10.13
CA ARG A 73 -6.45 -13.48 9.81
C ARG A 73 -7.71 -14.07 9.19
N PRO A 74 -7.58 -15.06 8.28
CA PRO A 74 -8.73 -15.75 7.71
C PRO A 74 -9.53 -16.50 8.78
N PRO A 75 -10.84 -16.76 8.53
CA PRO A 75 -11.56 -16.48 7.29
C PRO A 75 -11.94 -14.99 7.14
N PHE A 76 -11.87 -14.49 5.91
CA PHE A 76 -12.30 -13.12 5.58
C PHE A 76 -13.78 -13.12 5.20
N SER A 77 -14.56 -12.17 5.74
CA SER A 77 -15.98 -12.01 5.45
C SER A 77 -16.36 -10.53 5.32
N HIS A 78 -17.54 -10.25 4.77
CA HIS A 78 -18.05 -8.88 4.65
C HIS A 78 -18.28 -8.21 6.03
N ASP A 79 -18.53 -9.01 7.06
CA ASP A 79 -18.75 -8.55 8.44
C ASP A 79 -17.44 -8.37 9.23
N THR A 80 -16.28 -8.60 8.59
CA THR A 80 -14.98 -8.40 9.23
C THR A 80 -14.81 -6.90 9.55
N PRO A 81 -14.54 -6.53 10.82
CA PRO A 81 -14.39 -5.13 11.18
C PRO A 81 -13.28 -4.45 10.36
N PRO A 82 -13.48 -3.20 9.91
CA PRO A 82 -12.47 -2.50 9.13
C PRO A 82 -11.22 -2.26 9.96
N VAL A 83 -10.05 -2.36 9.32
CA VAL A 83 -8.79 -1.89 9.91
C VAL A 83 -8.85 -0.37 9.96
N ARG A 84 -8.60 0.22 11.13
CA ARG A 84 -8.57 1.68 11.28
C ARG A 84 -7.42 2.27 10.46
N VAL A 85 -7.60 3.50 9.97
CA VAL A 85 -6.50 4.27 9.38
C VAL A 85 -5.35 4.34 10.37
N ASN A 86 -4.12 4.13 9.88
CA ASN A 86 -2.89 3.99 10.69
C ASN A 86 -2.88 2.80 11.68
N GLY A 87 -3.83 1.87 11.56
CA GLY A 87 -3.83 0.61 12.30
C GLY A 87 -2.72 -0.33 11.83
N ALA A 88 -2.33 -1.25 12.70
CA ALA A 88 -1.34 -2.26 12.35
C ALA A 88 -1.91 -3.25 11.32
N LEU A 89 -1.16 -3.50 10.25
CA LEU A 89 -1.52 -4.46 9.18
C LEU A 89 -0.82 -5.80 9.39
N ALA A 90 0.47 -5.76 9.72
CA ALA A 90 1.33 -6.91 9.91
C ALA A 90 2.49 -6.59 10.86
N ARG A 91 3.13 -7.63 11.38
CA ARG A 91 4.39 -7.57 12.11
C ARG A 91 5.53 -7.99 11.18
N ALA A 92 6.57 -7.16 11.08
CA ALA A 92 7.82 -7.56 10.44
C ALA A 92 8.59 -8.55 11.32
N ARG A 93 9.46 -9.37 10.72
CA ARG A 93 10.36 -10.25 11.47
C ARG A 93 11.46 -9.50 12.20
#